data_AF-A0A9N9EVW7-F1
#
_entry.id   AF-A0A9N9EVW7-F1
#
_cell.length_a   1.000
_cell.length_b   1.000
_cell.length_c   1.000
_cell.angle_alpha   90.00
_cell.angle_beta   90.00
_cell.angle_gamma   90.00
#
_symmetry.space_group_name_H-M   'P 1'
#
loop_
_entity.id
_entity.type
_entity.pdbx_description
1 polymer ?
#
loop_
_entity_poly.entity_id
_entity_poly.type
_entity_poly.pdbx_seq_one_letter_code
_entity_poly.pdbx_strand_id
1 'polypeptide(L)' 'MDDDVKLWRETLDGVSFVGIQFAGTDIRLNVLVKDFAGIPRYFHLDHSEIPLTPHTLHTKSFGNHPTVFIPAS' A
#
# COMPACT_ATOMS: atom_id res chain seq x y z
N MET A 1 -3.79 2.03 -14.50
CA MET A 1 -2.40 2.01 -14.00
C MET A 1 -2.35 0.79 -13.10
N ASP A 2 -1.76 -0.27 -13.64
CA ASP A 2 -1.64 -1.60 -13.04
C ASP A 2 -0.35 -1.60 -12.20
N ASP A 3 -0.26 -0.62 -11.30
CA ASP A 3 1.00 -0.30 -10.61
C ASP A 3 1.06 -1.02 -9.27
N ASP A 4 0.38 -2.18 -9.19
CA ASP A 4 0.18 -2.90 -7.95
C ASP A 4 1.46 -3.64 -7.57
N VAL A 5 2.19 -3.11 -6.59
CA VAL A 5 3.37 -3.78 -6.05
C VAL A 5 2.91 -4.89 -5.12
N LYS A 6 3.37 -6.12 -5.39
CA LYS A 6 3.10 -7.28 -4.54
C LYS A 6 4.41 -7.84 -3.96
N LEU A 7 4.40 -8.07 -2.66
CA LEU A 7 5.47 -8.77 -1.96
C LEU A 7 4.91 -10.09 -1.44
N TRP A 8 5.63 -11.17 -1.71
CA TRP A 8 5.26 -12.52 -1.30
C TRP A 8 6.35 -13.15 -0.44
N ARG A 9 5.92 -13.95 0.52
CA ARG A 9 6.80 -14.82 1.29
C ARG A 9 6.20 -16.22 1.36
N GLU A 10 7.01 -17.22 1.05
CA GLU A 10 6.67 -18.63 1.28
C GLU A 10 6.50 -18.87 2.79
N THR A 11 5.45 -19.58 3.17
CA THR A 11 5.26 -19.97 4.57
C THR A 11 6.04 -21.24 4.89
N LEU A 12 6.08 -21.62 6.17
CA LEU A 12 6.86 -22.78 6.62
C LEU A 12 6.28 -24.13 6.16
N ASP A 13 5.05 -24.16 5.64
CA ASP A 13 4.43 -25.38 5.13
C ASP A 13 4.95 -25.79 3.73
N GLY A 14 5.71 -24.92 3.06
CA GLY A 14 6.28 -25.17 1.73
C GLY A 14 5.25 -25.25 0.59
N VAL A 15 3.98 -24.92 0.87
CA VAL A 15 2.88 -25.05 -0.09
C VAL A 15 1.98 -23.82 -0.14
N SER A 16 2.16 -22.87 0.79
CA SER A 16 1.44 -21.61 0.82
C SER A 16 2.38 -20.41 0.80
N PHE A 17 1.83 -19.29 0.34
CA PHE A 17 2.48 -17.98 0.30
C PHE A 17 1.56 -16.95 0.92
N VAL A 18 2.11 -16.08 1.75
CA VAL A 18 1.44 -14.89 2.26
C VAL A 18 2.02 -13.66 1.57
N GLY A 19 1.18 -12.68 1.26
CA GLY A 19 1.65 -11.49 0.57
C GLY A 19 0.85 -10.24 0.84
N ILE A 20 1.51 -9.12 0.66
CA ILE A 20 0.93 -7.78 0.77
C ILE A 20 0.96 -7.13 -0.60
N GLN A 21 -0.14 -6.51 -0.99
CA GLN A 21 -0.29 -5.77 -2.24
C GLN A 21 -0.59 -4.31 -1.94
N PHE A 22 0.09 -3.41 -2.63
CA PHE A 22 -0.13 -1.97 -2.58
C PHE A 22 -0.73 -1.52 -3.90
N ALA A 23 -1.92 -0.92 -3.86
CA ALA A 23 -2.65 -0.42 -5.02
C ALA A 23 -3.13 1.00 -4.73
N GLY A 24 -2.33 2.01 -5.11
CA GLY A 24 -2.59 3.40 -4.74
C GLY A 24 -2.57 3.59 -3.22
N THR A 25 -3.72 3.93 -2.62
CA THR A 25 -3.89 4.03 -1.17
C THR A 25 -4.37 2.74 -0.52
N ASP A 26 -4.64 1.68 -1.26
CA ASP A 26 -5.16 0.43 -0.71
C ASP A 26 -4.03 -0.57 -0.42
N ILE A 27 -4.02 -1.15 0.78
CA ILE A 27 -3.17 -2.29 1.14
C ILE A 27 -4.04 -3.52 1.32
N ARG A 28 -3.68 -4.62 0.67
CA ARG A 28 -4.37 -5.91 0.81
C ARG A 28 -3.47 -6.99 1.40
N LEU A 29 -4.01 -7.75 2.36
CA LEU A 29 -3.44 -9.00 2.81
C LEU A 29 -3.98 -10.14 1.95
N ASN A 30 -3.08 -10.93 1.40
CA ASN A 30 -3.40 -12.01 0.47
C ASN A 30 -2.75 -13.32 0.92
N VAL A 31 -3.39 -14.42 0.55
CA VAL A 31 -2.81 -15.76 0.68
C VAL A 31 -3.01 -16.54 -0.61
N LEU A 32 -1.97 -17.28 -1.00
CA LEU A 32 -2.01 -18.25 -2.08
C LEU A 32 -1.73 -19.63 -1.46
N VAL A 33 -2.68 -20.55 -1.56
CA VAL A 33 -2.56 -21.90 -0.98
C VAL A 33 -2.79 -22.93 -2.06
N LYS A 34 -1.94 -23.96 -2.13
CA LYS A 34 -2.18 -25.11 -3.01
C LYS A 34 -3.21 -26.05 -2.36
N ASP A 35 -4.34 -26.28 -3.02
CA ASP A 35 -5.36 -27.20 -2.50
C ASP A 35 -4.92 -28.68 -2.62
N PHE A 36 -5.74 -29.61 -2.13
CA PHE A 36 -5.45 -31.05 -2.18
C PHE A 36 -5.31 -31.61 -3.60
N ALA A 37 -5.87 -30.93 -4.62
CA ALA A 37 -5.70 -31.29 -6.02
C ALA A 37 -4.43 -30.69 -6.63
N GLY A 38 -3.64 -29.96 -5.84
CA GLY A 38 -2.44 -29.31 -6.30
C GLY A 38 -2.69 -27.99 -7.02
N ILE A 39 -3.88 -27.41 -6.92
CA ILE A 39 -4.24 -26.18 -7.63
C ILE A 39 -3.97 -24.98 -6.72
N PRO A 40 -3.18 -23.97 -7.16
CA PRO A 40 -3.03 -22.74 -6.40
C PRO A 40 -4.35 -21.98 -6.31
N ARG A 41 -4.78 -21.65 -5.09
CA ARG A 41 -5.99 -20.90 -4.76
C ARG A 41 -5.61 -19.60 -4.09
N TYR A 42 -6.05 -18.49 -4.67
CA TYR A 42 -5.72 -17.15 -4.23
C TYR A 42 -6.89 -16.52 -3.50
N PHE A 43 -6.62 -15.88 -2.35
CA PHE A 43 -7.64 -15.24 -1.53
C PHE A 43 -7.15 -13.86 -1.05
N HIS A 44 -8.06 -12.89 -1.09
CA HIS A 44 -7.93 -11.62 -0.36
C HIS A 44 -8.52 -11.84 1.03
N LEU A 45 -7.69 -11.72 2.06
CA LEU A 45 -8.13 -11.93 3.44
C LEU A 45 -8.69 -10.65 4.04
N ASP A 46 -8.00 -9.54 3.80
CA ASP A 46 -8.38 -8.25 4.34
C ASP A 46 -7.79 -7.11 3.48
N HIS A 47 -8.34 -5.90 3.66
CA HIS A 47 -7.78 -4.68 3.09
C HIS A 47 -7.91 -3.51 4.06
N SER A 48 -6.99 -2.56 3.93
CA SER A 48 -7.06 -1.28 4.61
C SER A 48 -6.58 -0.19 3.68
N GLU A 49 -7.24 0.95 3.74
CA GLU A 49 -6.71 2.16 3.13
C GLU A 49 -5.58 2.73 4.00
N ILE A 50 -4.51 3.18 3.36
CA ILE A 50 -3.45 3.99 3.94
C ILE A 50 -4.04 5.39 4.08
N PRO A 51 -4.19 5.92 5.31
CA PRO A 51 -4.62 7.28 5.51
C PRO A 51 -3.51 8.22 5.05
N LEU A 52 -3.55 8.61 3.79
CA LEU A 52 -2.77 9.74 3.31
C LEU A 52 -3.44 10.99 3.88
N THR A 53 -2.79 11.64 4.84
CA THR A 53 -3.11 13.04 5.07
C THR A 53 -2.86 13.76 3.74
N PRO A 54 -3.73 14.68 3.31
CA PRO A 54 -3.34 15.61 2.28
C PRO A 54 -2.21 16.44 2.92
N HIS A 55 -0.97 16.00 2.74
CA HIS A 55 0.11 16.94 2.64
C HIS A 55 -0.34 17.84 1.51
N THR A 56 -0.83 19.02 1.91
CA THR A 56 -1.13 20.10 1.01
C THR A 56 -0.01 20.11 -0.01
N LEU A 57 -0.31 19.69 -1.24
CA LEU A 57 0.48 20.07 -2.39
C LEU A 57 0.39 21.59 -2.36
N HIS A 58 1.34 22.20 -1.66
CA HIS A 58 1.53 23.63 -1.72
C HIS A 58 2.15 23.86 -3.09
N THR A 59 1.32 23.72 -4.13
CA THR A 59 1.52 24.34 -5.41
C THR A 59 1.71 25.79 -5.07
N LYS A 60 2.96 26.23 -5.00
CA LYS A 60 3.32 27.64 -4.96
C LYS A 60 2.75 28.22 -6.25
N SER A 61 1.53 28.73 -6.21
CA SER A 61 1.09 29.70 -7.20
C SER A 61 2.00 30.90 -7.00
N PHE A 62 2.88 31.16 -7.96
CA PHE A 62 3.59 32.42 -8.03
C PHE A 62 2.55 33.54 -8.11
N GLY A 63 2.37 34.24 -6.98
CA GLY A 63 1.41 35.30 -6.78
C GLY A 63 1.86 36.20 -5.63
N ASN A 64 2.93 36.94 -5.89
CA ASN A 64 3.34 38.22 -5.30
C ASN A 64 3.40 38.41 -3.74
N HIS A 65 4.66 38.50 -3.27
CA HIS A 65 5.20 39.26 -2.12
C HIS A 65 5.24 38.58 -0.71
N PRO A 66 6.32 38.78 0.10
CA PRO A 66 6.72 37.86 1.15
C PRO A 66 6.16 38.25 2.52
N THR A 67 5.97 37.27 3.40
CA THR A 67 5.89 37.53 4.83
C THR A 67 6.61 36.42 5.58
N VAL A 68 7.74 36.80 6.18
CA VAL A 68 8.49 35.99 7.15
C VAL A 68 7.72 36.01 8.47
N PHE A 69 7.46 34.85 9.06
CA PHE A 69 7.11 34.72 10.48
C PHE A 69 7.88 33.57 11.12
N ILE A 70 8.69 33.90 12.13
CA ILE A 70 9.27 32.97 13.11
C ILE A 70 8.61 33.32 14.45
N PRO A 71 8.00 32.35 15.14
CA PRO A 71 7.92 32.40 16.60
C PRO A 71 8.64 31.21 17.23
N ALA A 72 9.48 31.55 18.20
CA ALA A 72 10.26 30.64 19.02
C ALA A 72 9.41 29.96 20.10
N SER A 73 9.86 28.78 20.53
CA SER A 73 9.89 28.45 21.96
C SER A 73 11.06 27.53 22.28
#